data_AF-A0A1Y2I0N0-F1
#
_entry.id   AF-A0A1Y2I0N0-F1
#
_cell.length_a   1.000
_cell.length_b   1.000
_cell.length_c   1.000
_cell.angle_alpha   90.00
_cell.angle_beta   90.00
_cell.angle_gamma   90.00
#
_symmetry.space_group_name_H-M   'P 1'
#
loop_
_entity.id
_entity.type
_entity.pdbx_description
1 polymer ?
#
loop_
_entity_poly.entity_id
_entity_poly.type
_entity_poly.pdbx_seq_one_letter_code
_entity_poly.pdbx_strand_id
1 'polypeptide(L)' 'KLLGKRRLTDLIAQIDPTYKVDADVTDLLMELADEFIESTTRFACDLAKHRKGDTLEVRDVQLYLESHYKMRIPGF' A
#
# COMPACT_ATOMS: atom_id res chain seq x y z
N LYS A 1 -0.88 13.50 2.70
CA LYS A 1 -0.65 12.68 1.49
C LYS A 1 0.75 12.10 1.56
N LEU A 2 0.86 10.78 1.73
CA LEU A 2 2.13 10.06 1.91
C LEU A 2 2.81 9.80 0.56
N LEU A 3 2.02 9.63 -0.50
CA LEU A 3 2.48 9.63 -1.89
C LEU A 3 2.40 11.04 -2.48
N GLY A 4 3.35 11.42 -3.33
CA GLY A 4 3.29 12.65 -4.12
C GLY A 4 3.00 12.33 -5.59
N LYS A 5 2.23 13.18 -6.28
CA LYS A 5 1.83 12.97 -7.70
C LYS A 5 3.00 12.60 -8.61
N ARG A 6 4.18 13.21 -8.39
CA ARG A 6 5.42 12.88 -9.12
C ARG A 6 5.79 11.40 -9.04
N ARG A 7 5.73 10.77 -7.86
CA ARG A 7 6.09 9.35 -7.71
C ARG A 7 5.11 8.43 -8.44
N LEU A 8 3.83 8.79 -8.50
CA LEU A 8 2.84 8.03 -9.26
C LEU A 8 3.15 8.10 -10.76
N THR A 9 3.52 9.28 -11.27
CA THR A 9 4.00 9.42 -12.65
C THR A 9 5.24 8.56 -12.92
N ASP A 10 6.21 8.56 -12.02
CA ASP A 10 7.42 7.72 -12.14
C ASP A 10 7.09 6.21 -12.12
N LEU A 11 6.06 5.79 -11.39
CA LEU A 11 5.57 4.40 -11.37
C LEU A 11 4.88 4.01 -12.67
N ILE A 12 4.03 4.88 -13.22
CA ILE A 12 3.36 4.65 -14.50
C ILE A 12 4.40 4.49 -15.61
N ALA A 13 5.42 5.36 -15.63
CA ALA A 13 6.47 5.33 -16.65
C ALA A 13 7.34 4.05 -16.61
N GLN A 14 7.44 3.37 -15.46
CA GLN A 14 8.10 2.07 -15.35
C GLN A 14 7.32 0.93 -16.01
N ILE A 15 6.00 1.08 -16.15
CA ILE A 15 5.11 0.12 -16.80
C ILE A 15 4.99 0.45 -18.29
N ASP A 16 4.64 1.70 -18.60
CA ASP A 16 4.54 2.24 -19.95
C ASP A 16 4.98 3.71 -19.96
N PRO A 17 6.15 4.05 -20.52
CA PRO A 17 6.65 5.42 -20.57
C PRO A 17 5.87 6.32 -21.53
N THR A 18 5.03 5.76 -22.40
CA THR A 18 4.24 6.52 -23.39
C THR A 18 2.83 6.83 -22.91
N TYR A 19 2.36 6.10 -21.90
CA TYR A 19 1.02 6.27 -21.37
C TYR A 19 0.91 7.54 -20.51
N LYS A 20 -0.14 8.32 -20.77
CA LYS A 20 -0.48 9.51 -19.99
C LYS A 20 -1.80 9.24 -19.26
N VAL A 21 -1.75 9.36 -17.94
CA VAL A 21 -2.93 9.22 -17.08
C VAL A 21 -3.60 10.57 -16.91
N ASP A 22 -4.92 10.58 -17.01
CA ASP A 22 -5.72 11.78 -16.81
C ASP A 22 -5.67 12.25 -15.34
N ALA A 23 -5.92 13.54 -15.11
CA ALA A 23 -5.75 14.15 -13.81
C ALA A 23 -6.73 13.59 -12.75
N ASP A 24 -7.96 13.30 -13.16
CA ASP A 24 -9.01 12.69 -12.35
C ASP A 24 -8.66 11.25 -11.96
N VAL A 25 -8.15 10.45 -12.90
CA VAL A 25 -7.66 9.09 -12.64
C VAL A 25 -6.47 9.13 -11.69
N THR A 26 -5.55 10.09 -11.87
CA THR A 26 -4.42 10.31 -10.96
C THR A 26 -4.91 10.58 -9.54
N ASP A 27 -5.90 11.47 -9.37
CA ASP A 27 -6.43 11.79 -8.05
C ASP A 27 -7.15 10.60 -7.40
N LEU A 28 -7.89 9.80 -8.19
CA LEU A 28 -8.51 8.56 -7.73
C LEU A 28 -7.46 7.53 -7.28
N LEU A 29 -6.40 7.29 -8.07
CA LEU A 29 -5.33 6.36 -7.71
C LEU A 29 -4.63 6.78 -6.41
N MET A 30 -4.48 8.08 -6.18
CA MET A 30 -3.90 8.62 -4.95
C MET A 30 -4.82 8.39 -3.74
N GLU A 31 -6.13 8.56 -3.92
CA GLU A 31 -7.13 8.26 -2.87
C GLU A 31 -7.11 6.76 -2.51
N LEU A 32 -7.12 5.88 -3.51
CA LEU A 32 -7.02 4.44 -3.29
C LEU A 32 -5.72 4.04 -2.59
N ALA A 33 -4.60 4.71 -2.90
CA ALA A 33 -3.33 4.47 -2.23
C ALA A 33 -3.36 4.90 -0.75
N ASP A 34 -3.96 6.05 -0.45
CA ASP A 34 -4.13 6.52 0.94
C ASP A 34 -5.06 5.56 1.72
N GLU A 35 -6.18 5.10 1.13
CA GLU A 35 -7.10 4.11 1.73
C GLU A 35 -6.40 2.76 1.97
N PHE A 36 -5.62 2.29 1.01
CA PHE A 36 -4.84 1.05 1.14
C PHE A 36 -3.88 1.11 2.33
N ILE A 37 -3.18 2.23 2.53
CA ILE A 37 -2.26 2.41 3.66
C ILE A 37 -3.03 2.40 4.98
N GLU A 38 -4.16 3.10 5.05
CA GLU A 38 -4.99 3.16 6.26
C GLU A 38 -5.53 1.78 6.64
N SER A 39 -6.12 1.07 5.68
CA SER A 39 -6.66 -0.27 5.88
C SER A 39 -5.55 -1.25 6.31
N THR A 40 -4.44 -1.28 5.56
CA THR A 40 -3.30 -2.16 5.86
C THR A 40 -2.74 -1.91 7.25
N THR A 41 -2.53 -0.64 7.62
CA THR A 41 -1.98 -0.29 8.93
C THR A 41 -2.93 -0.64 10.06
N ARG A 42 -4.24 -0.40 9.88
CA ARG A 42 -5.27 -0.73 10.87
C ARG A 42 -5.29 -2.24 11.15
N PHE A 43 -5.41 -3.06 10.11
CA PHE A 43 -5.45 -4.51 10.26
C PHE A 43 -4.14 -5.08 10.80
N ALA A 44 -2.99 -4.56 10.36
CA ALA A 44 -1.71 -5.00 10.90
C ALA A 44 -1.56 -4.66 12.39
N CYS A 45 -2.03 -3.49 12.84
CA CYS A 45 -2.08 -3.15 14.26
C CYS A 45 -3.02 -4.07 15.06
N ASP A 46 -4.17 -4.46 14.47
CA ASP A 46 -5.07 -5.42 15.11
C ASP A 46 -4.45 -6.82 15.22
N LEU A 47 -3.67 -7.24 14.22
CA LEU A 47 -2.88 -8.49 14.28
C LEU A 47 -1.78 -8.42 15.35
N ALA A 48 -1.07 -7.30 15.46
CA ALA A 48 -0.06 -7.09 16.49
C ALA A 48 -0.67 -7.23 17.90
N LYS A 49 -1.84 -6.62 18.13
CA LYS A 49 -2.60 -6.76 19.37
C LYS A 49 -3.10 -8.19 19.58
N HIS A 50 -3.58 -8.86 18.53
CA HIS A 50 -4.10 -10.23 18.61
C HIS A 50 -3.02 -11.22 19.10
N ARG A 51 -1.76 -11.06 18.66
CA ARG A 51 -0.63 -11.85 19.18
C ARG A 51 -0.09 -11.38 20.53
N LYS A 52 -0.75 -10.41 21.18
CA LYS A 52 -0.36 -9.78 22.45
C LYS A 52 0.95 -8.97 22.37
N GLY A 53 1.30 -8.45 21.19
CA GLY A 53 2.40 -7.51 21.01
C GLY A 53 1.98 -6.07 21.33
N ASP A 54 2.92 -5.26 21.79
CA ASP A 54 2.76 -3.81 21.98
C ASP A 54 3.29 -2.98 20.80
N THR A 55 4.01 -3.64 19.90
CA THR A 55 4.72 -3.04 18.78
C THR A 55 4.29 -3.70 17.48
N LEU A 56 3.98 -2.88 16.47
CA LEU A 56 3.72 -3.34 15.12
C LEU A 56 4.98 -3.93 14.50
N GLU A 57 4.93 -5.18 14.06
CA GLU A 57 6.05 -5.86 13.42
C GLU A 57 5.77 -6.15 11.94
N VAL A 58 6.82 -6.38 11.16
CA VAL A 58 6.73 -6.65 9.72
C VAL A 58 5.82 -7.84 9.40
N ARG A 59 5.86 -8.90 10.23
CA ARG A 59 5.01 -10.08 10.09
C ARG A 59 3.51 -9.76 10.14
N ASP A 60 3.11 -8.72 10.88
CA ASP A 60 1.70 -8.36 11.03
C ASP A 60 1.18 -7.76 9.71
N VAL A 61 1.99 -6.90 9.09
CA VAL A 61 1.71 -6.32 7.76
C VAL A 61 1.74 -7.40 6.68
N GLN A 62 2.78 -8.24 6.69
CA GLN A 62 2.96 -9.30 5.70
C GLN A 62 1.79 -10.30 5.72
N LEU A 63 1.35 -10.73 6.90
CA LEU A 63 0.21 -11.64 7.02
C LEU A 63 -1.06 -11.04 6.40
N TYR A 64 -1.32 -9.75 6.62
CA TYR A 64 -2.48 -9.08 6.03
C TYR A 64 -2.38 -9.00 4.50
N LEU A 65 -1.22 -8.61 3.96
CA LEU A 65 -0.98 -8.52 2.52
C LEU A 65 -1.10 -9.87 1.81
N GLU A 66 -0.54 -10.94 2.39
CA GLU A 66 -0.60 -12.28 1.81
C GLU A 66 -2.03 -12.84 1.85
N SER A 67 -2.76 -12.63 2.95
CA SER A 67 -4.10 -13.18 3.12
C SER A 67 -5.16 -12.45 2.29
N HIS A 68 -5.15 -11.11 2.27
CA HIS A 68 -6.19 -10.28 1.68
C HIS A 68 -5.87 -9.77 0.28
N TYR A 69 -4.62 -9.40 0.02
CA TYR A 69 -4.20 -8.82 -1.27
C TYR A 69 -3.46 -9.82 -2.18
N LYS A 70 -3.17 -11.04 -1.68
CA LYS A 70 -2.33 -12.03 -2.36
C LYS A 70 -0.97 -11.47 -2.80
N MET A 71 -0.48 -10.46 -2.06
CA MET A 71 0.83 -9.86 -2.28
C MET A 71 1.84 -10.52 -1.37
N ARG A 72 2.89 -11.10 -1.96
CA ARG A 72 4.02 -11.68 -1.22
C ARG A 72 5.25 -10.84 -1.45
N ILE A 73 5.81 -10.29 -0.39
CA ILE A 73 7.02 -9.47 -0.44
C ILE A 73 8.21 -10.36 -0.03
N PRO A 74 9.15 -10.68 -0.94
CA PRO A 74 10.32 -11.46 -0.60
C PRO A 74 11.29 -10.69 0.30
N GLY A 75 12.02 -11.41 1.16
CA GLY A 75 13.10 -10.82 1.97
C GLY A 75 12.66 -10.13 3.25
N PHE A 76 11.38 -10.26 3.61
CA PHE A 76 10.78 -9.78 4.84
C PHE A 76 9.96 -10.90 5.49
#